data_AF-A0A101WRE9-F1
#
_entry.id   AF-A0A101WRE9-F1
#
_cell.length_a   1.000
_cell.length_b   1.000
_cell.length_c   1.000
_cell.angle_alpha   90.00
_cell.angle_beta   90.00
_cell.angle_gamma   90.00
#
_symmetry.space_group_name_H-M   'P 1'
#
loop_
_entity.id
_entity.type
_entity.pdbx_description
1 polymer ?
#
loop_
_entity_poly.entity_id
_entity_poly.type
_entity_poly.pdbx_seq_one_letter_code
_entity_poly.pdbx_strand_id
1 'polypeptide(L)'
;MTGKDSLRWWPHNFLQSGDGFDQFWQSYLHAGDRNILFILGKGFDSRMNCGIEKILGFKERLKLTCMMINIQEGEFSPSRAYLHEVEDNYCKLKKLLEDRCDLIEEDLAMLKDTRRVGGRKAAVLFTDENLLLPYTDVVVDISAMPRNIYFPLIKQIDNLIQNMVHKGLGKNLHVIVAEEFIRDIRIRAQELDENASYMFSFSGGMELEGNADTPIIWFPILGEGKQEQLDIVYKLLEISVKNKEIEICPVIPFPARNPRRGDDLIVQYHEFFERHEVESRNIIFADEQNPFDVYRQICNAAMHYEEALKPLEGCRNIISAMSSKLLSIGALIAAKERDMAVAFVGAQGYSLDEESNNQLLDVEWELFEVWVSGEPYC
;
A
#
# COMPACT_ATOMS: atom_id res chain seq x y z
N MET A 1 -7.38 20.91 -21.92
CA MET A 1 -6.53 19.94 -21.19
C MET A 1 -7.28 18.63 -21.18
N THR A 2 -6.68 17.57 -21.70
CA THR A 2 -7.29 16.25 -21.55
C THR A 2 -7.28 15.90 -20.06
N GLY A 3 -8.26 15.19 -19.53
CA GLY A 3 -8.28 14.88 -18.08
C GLY A 3 -7.06 14.07 -17.59
N LYS A 4 -6.20 13.60 -18.50
CA LYS A 4 -4.90 12.97 -18.19
C LYS A 4 -3.86 13.98 -17.71
N ASP A 5 -3.91 15.23 -18.22
CA ASP A 5 -2.95 16.28 -17.87
C ASP A 5 -3.21 16.88 -16.47
N SER A 6 -4.35 16.55 -15.84
CA SER A 6 -4.68 16.98 -14.47
C SER A 6 -4.25 15.99 -13.38
N LEU A 7 -3.77 14.80 -13.76
CA LEU A 7 -3.35 13.77 -12.82
C LEU A 7 -1.97 14.08 -12.26
N ARG A 8 -1.85 14.21 -10.94
CA ARG A 8 -0.64 14.70 -10.27
C ARG A 8 0.64 13.97 -10.66
N TRP A 9 0.61 12.65 -10.71
CA TRP A 9 1.78 11.79 -10.98
C TRP A 9 1.90 11.37 -12.46
N TRP A 10 1.11 11.97 -13.34
CA TRP A 10 1.09 11.63 -14.77
C TRP A 10 2.24 12.25 -15.57
N PRO A 11 2.56 13.56 -15.45
CA PRO A 11 3.62 14.19 -16.25
C PRO A 11 5.02 13.78 -15.81
N HIS A 12 5.19 13.59 -14.50
CA HIS A 12 6.45 13.23 -13.86
C HIS A 12 6.12 12.21 -12.78
N ASN A 13 6.78 11.05 -12.81
CA ASN A 13 6.77 10.11 -11.70
C ASN A 13 8.21 9.85 -11.27
N PHE A 14 8.39 9.53 -10.00
CA PHE A 14 9.70 9.22 -9.46
C PHE A 14 9.66 7.84 -8.81
N LEU A 15 10.24 6.89 -9.53
CA LEU A 15 10.40 5.50 -9.13
C LEU A 15 11.87 5.13 -9.35
N GLN A 16 12.52 4.62 -8.32
CA GLN A 16 13.86 4.05 -8.42
C GLN A 16 13.87 2.65 -7.82
N SER A 17 14.64 1.74 -8.42
CA SER A 17 14.78 0.35 -7.97
C SER A 17 16.19 -0.15 -8.21
N GLY A 18 16.60 -1.21 -7.51
CA GLY A 18 17.93 -1.81 -7.63
C GLY A 18 19.05 -0.77 -7.55
N ASP A 19 19.96 -0.75 -8.54
CA ASP A 19 21.05 0.23 -8.60
C ASP A 19 20.57 1.69 -8.66
N GLY A 20 19.37 1.95 -9.22
CA GLY A 20 18.78 3.28 -9.26
C GLY A 20 18.39 3.78 -7.87
N PHE A 21 17.92 2.88 -6.99
CA PHE A 21 17.67 3.20 -5.58
C PHE A 21 18.96 3.67 -4.90
N ASP A 22 20.05 2.93 -5.10
CA ASP A 22 21.35 3.22 -4.49
C ASP A 22 21.91 4.56 -4.97
N GLN A 23 21.93 4.77 -6.29
CA GLN A 23 22.41 6.00 -6.91
C GLN A 23 21.61 7.21 -6.45
N PHE A 24 20.28 7.08 -6.36
CA PHE A 24 19.41 8.14 -5.87
C PHE A 24 19.73 8.48 -4.41
N TRP A 25 19.60 7.52 -3.48
CA TRP A 25 19.76 7.80 -2.06
C TRP A 25 21.18 8.28 -1.74
N GLN A 26 22.21 7.72 -2.36
CA GLN A 26 23.57 8.22 -2.21
C GLN A 26 23.66 9.70 -2.65
N SER A 27 23.22 10.02 -3.87
CA SER A 27 23.30 11.40 -4.39
C SER A 27 22.44 12.36 -3.56
N TYR A 28 21.24 11.94 -3.18
CA TYR A 28 20.24 12.73 -2.48
C TYR A 28 20.70 13.14 -1.07
N LEU A 29 21.32 12.21 -0.34
CA LEU A 29 21.85 12.46 1.01
C LEU A 29 23.13 13.33 1.01
N HIS A 30 23.85 13.39 -0.11
CA HIS A 30 25.05 14.23 -0.28
C HIS A 30 24.75 15.61 -0.89
N ALA A 31 23.60 15.78 -1.55
CA ALA A 31 23.21 17.04 -2.19
C ALA A 31 22.79 18.16 -1.22
N GLY A 32 22.49 17.84 0.05
CA GLY A 32 22.05 18.83 1.03
C GLY A 32 22.02 18.33 2.47
N ASP A 33 21.67 19.23 3.40
CA ASP A 33 21.41 18.89 4.80
C ASP A 33 19.98 18.35 4.93
N ARG A 34 19.85 17.03 4.86
CA ARG A 34 18.57 16.31 4.99
C ARG A 34 18.36 15.91 6.44
N ASN A 35 17.17 16.18 6.98
CA ASN A 35 16.71 15.69 8.28
C ASN A 35 15.53 14.75 8.08
N ILE A 36 15.72 13.48 8.38
CA ILE A 36 14.83 12.39 7.96
C ILE A 36 14.05 11.85 9.15
N LEU A 37 12.72 11.79 9.02
CA LEU A 37 11.88 10.92 9.84
C LEU A 37 11.69 9.60 9.10
N PHE A 38 12.29 8.53 9.58
CA PHE A 38 12.16 7.19 9.02
C PHE A 38 11.14 6.39 9.81
N ILE A 39 10.02 6.00 9.19
CA ILE A 39 8.91 5.31 9.83
C ILE A 39 8.87 3.86 9.34
N LEU A 40 8.84 2.90 10.26
CA LEU A 40 8.75 1.48 9.94
C LEU A 40 7.82 0.74 10.90
N GLY A 41 7.33 -0.43 10.50
CA GLY A 41 6.55 -1.33 11.36
C GLY A 41 7.44 -2.37 12.04
N LYS A 42 7.26 -2.59 13.34
CA LYS A 42 7.85 -3.72 14.07
C LYS A 42 7.12 -5.01 13.67
N GLY A 43 7.84 -6.00 13.16
CA GLY A 43 7.26 -7.25 12.71
C GLY A 43 8.28 -8.38 12.50
N PHE A 44 7.77 -9.57 12.25
CA PHE A 44 8.59 -10.78 12.03
C PHE A 44 9.22 -10.83 10.63
N ASP A 45 8.69 -10.07 9.68
CA ASP A 45 9.21 -10.05 8.31
C ASP A 45 10.66 -9.54 8.30
N SER A 46 11.59 -10.36 7.82
CA SER A 46 13.02 -10.06 7.79
C SER A 46 13.36 -8.80 6.99
N ARG A 47 12.44 -8.34 6.13
CA ARG A 47 12.59 -7.12 5.34
C ARG A 47 12.41 -5.84 6.16
N MET A 48 11.97 -5.92 7.41
CA MET A 48 11.78 -4.78 8.34
C MET A 48 12.97 -3.81 8.36
N ASN A 49 14.19 -4.31 8.25
CA ASN A 49 15.41 -3.52 8.38
C ASN A 49 16.09 -3.19 7.04
N CYS A 50 15.61 -3.71 5.91
CA CYS A 50 16.32 -3.60 4.63
C CYS A 50 16.51 -2.14 4.17
N GLY A 51 15.43 -1.35 4.16
CA GLY A 51 15.48 0.04 3.71
C GLY A 51 16.38 0.91 4.60
N ILE A 52 16.19 0.83 5.91
CA ILE A 52 16.95 1.66 6.87
C ILE A 52 18.43 1.29 6.92
N GLU A 53 18.76 0.00 6.86
CA GLU A 53 20.14 -0.49 6.81
C GLU A 53 20.86 0.04 5.57
N LYS A 54 20.19 -0.01 4.41
CA LYS A 54 20.72 0.47 3.14
C LYS A 54 20.98 1.98 3.17
N ILE A 55 20.00 2.78 3.61
CA ILE A 55 20.12 4.25 3.70
C ILE A 55 21.26 4.67 4.62
N LEU A 56 21.34 4.07 5.81
CA LEU A 56 22.39 4.38 6.77
C LEU A 56 23.79 3.95 6.29
N GLY A 57 23.86 3.04 5.31
CA GLY A 57 25.11 2.65 4.66
C GLY A 57 25.70 3.73 3.74
N PHE A 58 24.90 4.68 3.24
CA PHE A 58 25.37 5.69 2.28
C PHE A 58 26.06 6.91 2.91
N LYS A 59 25.85 7.15 4.21
CA LYS A 59 26.38 8.31 4.91
C LYS A 59 26.61 8.01 6.39
N GLU A 60 27.86 8.14 6.86
CA GLU A 60 28.25 7.83 8.24
C GLU A 60 27.48 8.64 9.29
N ARG A 61 27.22 9.93 9.01
CA ARG A 61 26.46 10.82 9.88
C ARG A 61 25.25 11.37 9.14
N LEU A 62 24.08 10.88 9.53
CA LEU A 62 22.80 11.27 8.99
C LEU A 62 21.92 11.81 10.12
N LYS A 63 21.27 12.95 9.90
CA LYS A 63 20.20 13.42 10.81
C LYS A 63 18.97 12.58 10.50
N LEU A 64 18.81 11.49 11.23
CA LEU A 64 17.70 10.56 11.08
C LEU A 64 17.11 10.24 12.45
N THR A 65 15.81 10.37 12.55
CA THR A 65 14.99 9.86 13.65
C THR A 65 14.19 8.70 13.12
N CYS A 66 14.35 7.52 13.72
CA CYS A 66 13.57 6.34 13.40
C CYS A 66 12.33 6.28 14.31
N MET A 67 11.14 6.27 13.74
CA MET A 67 9.89 5.97 14.43
C MET A 67 9.46 4.54 14.12
N MET A 68 9.59 3.66 15.10
CA MET A 68 9.13 2.28 15.02
C MET A 68 7.71 2.15 15.56
N ILE A 69 6.79 1.69 14.72
CA ILE A 69 5.41 1.42 15.09
C ILE A 69 5.29 -0.02 15.60
N ASN A 70 4.98 -0.20 16.88
CA ASN A 70 4.74 -1.49 17.49
C ASN A 70 3.28 -1.91 17.31
N ILE A 71 3.04 -2.83 16.37
CA ILE A 71 1.70 -3.25 15.97
C ILE A 71 1.19 -4.35 16.90
N GLN A 72 0.17 -4.03 17.68
CA GLN A 72 -0.46 -4.95 18.62
C GLN A 72 -1.68 -5.59 17.98
N GLU A 73 -1.50 -6.79 17.41
CA GLU A 73 -2.53 -7.53 16.68
C GLU A 73 -3.58 -8.20 17.61
N GLY A 74 -3.24 -8.44 18.87
CA GLY A 74 -4.10 -9.09 19.87
C GLY A 74 -3.49 -10.38 20.44
N GLU A 75 -4.13 -10.93 21.47
CA GLU A 75 -3.63 -12.12 22.18
C GLU A 75 -3.75 -13.42 21.37
N PHE A 76 -4.71 -13.47 20.44
CA PHE A 76 -4.98 -14.64 19.61
C PHE A 76 -4.33 -14.58 18.22
N SER A 77 -3.53 -13.55 17.93
CA SER A 77 -2.88 -13.44 16.63
C SER A 77 -1.92 -14.63 16.38
N PRO A 78 -2.06 -15.33 15.24
CA PRO A 78 -1.09 -16.34 14.81
C PRO A 78 0.33 -15.82 14.66
N SER A 79 0.51 -14.51 14.41
CA SER A 79 1.83 -13.89 14.28
C SER A 79 2.67 -13.98 15.56
N ARG A 80 2.04 -14.26 16.71
CA ARG A 80 2.74 -14.50 17.99
C ARG A 80 3.63 -15.74 17.96
N ALA A 81 3.44 -16.65 16.99
CA ALA A 81 4.37 -17.75 16.77
C ALA A 81 5.79 -17.26 16.41
N TYR A 82 5.92 -16.03 15.87
CA TYR A 82 7.16 -15.46 15.36
C TYR A 82 7.76 -14.37 16.26
N LEU A 83 7.52 -14.44 17.58
CA LEU A 83 8.04 -13.45 18.52
C LEU A 83 9.57 -13.43 18.58
N HIS A 84 10.23 -14.56 18.30
CA HIS A 84 11.69 -14.64 18.24
C HIS A 84 12.23 -13.79 17.08
N GLU A 85 11.65 -13.93 15.89
CA GLU A 85 12.01 -13.18 14.69
C GLU A 85 11.74 -11.68 14.87
N VAL A 86 10.64 -11.32 15.54
CA VAL A 86 10.35 -9.92 15.91
C VAL A 86 11.46 -9.36 16.79
N GLU A 87 11.92 -10.13 17.79
CA GLU A 87 12.97 -9.67 18.71
C GLU A 87 14.34 -9.60 18.03
N ASP A 88 14.68 -10.57 17.16
CA ASP A 88 15.90 -10.55 16.36
C ASP A 88 15.94 -9.33 15.43
N ASN A 89 14.84 -9.04 14.72
CA ASN A 89 14.72 -7.87 13.86
C ASN A 89 14.85 -6.57 14.66
N TYR A 90 14.24 -6.51 15.85
CA TYR A 90 14.32 -5.35 16.73
C TYR A 90 15.74 -5.14 17.30
N CYS A 91 16.42 -6.20 17.70
CA CYS A 91 17.81 -6.16 18.14
C CYS A 91 18.73 -5.69 17.02
N LYS A 92 18.51 -6.16 15.78
CA LYS A 92 19.23 -5.71 14.60
C LYS A 92 18.98 -4.20 14.36
N LEU A 93 17.73 -3.73 14.45
CA LEU A 93 17.41 -2.32 14.31
C LEU A 93 18.13 -1.47 15.36
N LYS A 94 18.06 -1.84 16.64
CA LYS A 94 18.74 -1.12 17.72
C LYS A 94 20.23 -0.99 17.46
N LYS A 95 20.89 -2.08 17.05
CA LYS A 95 22.31 -2.07 16.71
C LYS A 95 22.63 -1.19 15.50
N LEU A 96 21.72 -1.12 14.52
CA LEU A 96 21.89 -0.22 13.37
C LEU A 96 21.77 1.26 13.77
N LEU A 97 20.96 1.59 14.77
CA LEU A 97 20.72 2.97 15.19
C LEU A 97 21.67 3.45 16.30
N GLU A 98 22.28 2.52 17.04
CA GLU A 98 23.18 2.76 18.16
C GLU A 98 24.21 3.86 17.84
N ASP A 99 24.25 4.90 18.68
CA ASP A 99 25.12 6.08 18.56
C ASP A 99 25.00 6.90 17.26
N ARG A 100 24.03 6.59 16.39
CA ARG A 100 23.84 7.28 15.10
C ARG A 100 22.53 8.04 14.99
N CYS A 101 21.44 7.50 15.54
CA CYS A 101 20.08 7.97 15.26
C CYS A 101 19.19 7.83 16.50
N ASP A 102 18.19 8.71 16.62
CA ASP A 102 17.18 8.61 17.66
C ASP A 102 16.15 7.53 17.30
N LEU A 103 15.69 6.75 18.28
CA LEU A 103 14.62 5.77 18.14
C LEU A 103 13.41 6.21 18.98
N ILE A 104 12.28 6.40 18.32
CA ILE A 104 10.97 6.64 18.92
C ILE A 104 10.13 5.37 18.72
N GLU A 105 9.49 4.89 19.78
CA GLU A 105 8.62 3.72 19.73
C GLU A 105 7.17 4.14 20.00
N GLU A 106 6.27 3.78 19.08
CA GLU A 106 4.85 4.13 19.16
C GLU A 106 4.00 2.86 19.12
N ASP A 107 3.18 2.66 20.15
CA ASP A 107 2.27 1.52 20.22
C ASP A 107 1.01 1.76 19.39
N LEU A 108 0.65 0.76 18.56
CA LEU A 108 -0.53 0.80 17.72
C LEU A 108 -1.38 -0.46 17.92
N ALA A 109 -2.51 -0.29 18.61
CA ALA A 109 -3.52 -1.34 18.73
C ALA A 109 -4.29 -1.53 17.41
N MET A 110 -4.32 -2.76 16.90
CA MET A 110 -5.11 -3.14 15.72
C MET A 110 -6.59 -3.35 16.05
N LEU A 111 -6.85 -3.81 17.28
CA LEU A 111 -8.17 -4.12 17.81
C LEU A 111 -8.45 -3.31 19.07
N LYS A 112 -9.72 -2.94 19.23
CA LYS A 112 -10.28 -2.49 20.50
C LYS A 112 -11.57 -3.26 20.72
N ASP A 113 -11.59 -4.10 21.75
CA ASP A 113 -12.62 -5.10 21.96
C ASP A 113 -12.70 -6.04 20.74
N THR A 114 -13.75 -5.94 19.93
CA THR A 114 -13.91 -6.68 18.66
C THR A 114 -13.80 -5.80 17.42
N ARG A 115 -13.61 -4.47 17.59
CA ARG A 115 -13.55 -3.53 16.47
C ARG A 115 -12.13 -3.32 15.98
N ARG A 116 -11.95 -3.36 14.66
CA ARG A 116 -10.71 -2.96 13.98
C ARG A 116 -10.52 -1.45 14.14
N VAL A 117 -9.42 -1.04 14.77
CA VAL A 117 -9.06 0.38 14.99
C VAL A 117 -7.68 0.74 14.45
N GLY A 118 -6.90 -0.23 13.96
CA GLY A 118 -5.52 -0.04 13.52
C GLY A 118 -5.34 1.09 12.51
N GLY A 119 -6.14 1.13 11.44
CA GLY A 119 -6.03 2.18 10.43
C GLY A 119 -6.33 3.58 10.96
N ARG A 120 -7.33 3.71 11.84
CA ARG A 120 -7.61 4.98 12.54
C ARG A 120 -6.47 5.38 13.46
N LYS A 121 -5.90 4.41 14.20
CA LYS A 121 -4.77 4.63 15.08
C LYS A 121 -3.53 5.09 14.31
N ALA A 122 -3.27 4.49 13.14
CA ALA A 122 -2.18 4.87 12.24
C ALA A 122 -2.30 6.32 11.77
N ALA A 123 -3.49 6.73 11.33
CA ALA A 123 -3.74 8.11 10.92
C ALA A 123 -3.54 9.11 12.07
N VAL A 124 -4.03 8.80 13.28
CA VAL A 124 -3.91 9.75 14.41
C VAL A 124 -2.53 9.79 15.06
N LEU A 125 -1.54 9.01 14.58
CA LEU A 125 -0.13 9.24 14.94
C LEU A 125 0.35 10.59 14.41
N PHE A 126 -0.23 11.07 13.32
CA PHE A 126 0.13 12.33 12.67
C PHE A 126 -1.09 13.27 12.59
N THR A 127 -1.46 13.86 13.71
CA THR A 127 -2.60 14.81 13.81
C THR A 127 -2.22 16.26 13.57
N ASP A 128 -0.93 16.60 13.68
CA ASP A 128 -0.42 17.97 13.63
C ASP A 128 0.82 18.06 12.72
N GLU A 129 0.87 19.10 11.88
CA GLU A 129 2.03 19.43 11.05
C GLU A 129 3.29 19.70 11.88
N ASN A 130 3.15 20.14 13.14
CA ASN A 130 4.27 20.37 14.05
C ASN A 130 5.15 19.13 14.26
N LEU A 131 4.58 17.93 14.13
CA LEU A 131 5.32 16.67 14.20
C LEU A 131 6.28 16.48 13.01
N LEU A 132 5.97 17.09 11.87
CA LEU A 132 6.75 16.99 10.63
C LEU A 132 7.64 18.22 10.38
N LEU A 133 7.41 19.33 11.09
CA LEU A 133 8.19 20.56 10.95
C LEU A 133 9.72 20.36 11.06
N PRO A 134 10.26 19.53 11.97
CA PRO A 134 11.70 19.35 12.09
C PRO A 134 12.35 18.67 10.87
N TYR A 135 11.59 17.88 10.10
CA TYR A 135 12.13 16.96 9.11
C TYR A 135 11.96 17.49 7.69
N THR A 136 13.00 17.47 6.86
CA THR A 136 12.89 17.78 5.43
C THR A 136 12.21 16.65 4.67
N ASP A 137 12.39 15.42 5.14
CA ASP A 137 11.95 14.21 4.48
C ASP A 137 11.26 13.28 5.47
N VAL A 138 10.13 12.73 5.06
CA VAL A 138 9.47 11.61 5.74
C VAL A 138 9.60 10.40 4.85
N VAL A 139 10.18 9.33 5.37
CA VAL A 139 10.33 8.04 4.69
C VAL A 139 9.44 7.04 5.39
N VAL A 140 8.52 6.41 4.66
CA VAL A 140 7.68 5.33 5.18
C VAL A 140 8.10 4.02 4.55
N ASP A 141 8.73 3.14 5.33
CA ASP A 141 9.07 1.79 4.92
C ASP A 141 7.89 0.86 5.19
N ILE A 142 7.27 0.38 4.11
CA ILE A 142 6.08 -0.49 4.18
C ILE A 142 6.42 -1.98 4.12
N SER A 143 7.70 -2.34 4.02
CA SER A 143 8.15 -3.72 3.73
C SER A 143 7.56 -4.76 4.69
N ALA A 144 7.56 -4.42 5.99
CA ALA A 144 7.01 -5.23 7.07
C ALA A 144 5.69 -4.69 7.65
N MET A 145 5.08 -3.67 7.02
CA MET A 145 3.89 -3.01 7.54
C MET A 145 2.60 -3.57 6.88
N PRO A 146 1.54 -3.88 7.65
CA PRO A 146 0.25 -4.28 7.10
C PRO A 146 -0.43 -3.16 6.29
N ARG A 147 -1.16 -3.53 5.22
CA ARG A 147 -1.83 -2.56 4.32
C ARG A 147 -2.82 -1.66 5.02
N ASN A 148 -3.61 -2.21 5.94
CA ASN A 148 -4.59 -1.46 6.71
C ASN A 148 -3.96 -0.47 7.72
N ILE A 149 -2.63 -0.46 7.86
CA ILE A 149 -1.86 0.52 8.63
C ILE A 149 -1.20 1.53 7.70
N TYR A 150 -0.40 1.08 6.71
CA TYR A 150 0.37 2.03 5.91
C TYR A 150 -0.49 2.89 4.98
N PHE A 151 -1.64 2.40 4.48
CA PHE A 151 -2.53 3.21 3.65
C PHE A 151 -3.03 4.48 4.37
N PRO A 152 -3.72 4.37 5.52
CA PRO A 152 -4.19 5.56 6.23
C PRO A 152 -3.03 6.43 6.75
N LEU A 153 -1.92 5.81 7.15
CA LEU A 153 -0.71 6.52 7.58
C LEU A 153 -0.15 7.41 6.46
N ILE A 154 0.12 6.83 5.29
CA ILE A 154 0.67 7.55 4.13
C ILE A 154 -0.33 8.62 3.67
N LYS A 155 -1.64 8.32 3.59
CA LYS A 155 -2.65 9.33 3.21
C LYS A 155 -2.61 10.54 4.14
N GLN A 156 -2.53 10.31 5.45
CA GLN A 156 -2.49 11.38 6.44
C GLN A 156 -1.20 12.20 6.36
N ILE A 157 -0.04 11.55 6.32
CA ILE A 157 1.26 12.22 6.19
C ILE A 157 1.29 13.06 4.90
N ASP A 158 0.82 12.49 3.80
CA ASP A 158 0.77 13.19 2.52
C ASP A 158 -0.13 14.43 2.60
N ASN A 159 -1.31 14.34 3.23
CA ASN A 159 -2.20 15.50 3.42
C ASN A 159 -1.52 16.62 4.21
N LEU A 160 -0.77 16.28 5.28
CA LEU A 160 -0.02 17.26 6.06
C LEU A 160 1.10 17.90 5.21
N ILE A 161 1.87 17.07 4.50
CA ILE A 161 2.95 17.55 3.62
C ILE A 161 2.39 18.46 2.53
N GLN A 162 1.27 18.11 1.90
CA GLN A 162 0.60 18.97 0.93
C GLN A 162 0.26 20.33 1.54
N ASN A 163 -0.37 20.36 2.72
CA ASN A 163 -0.68 21.64 3.39
C ASN A 163 0.58 22.47 3.68
N MET A 164 1.67 21.83 4.06
CA MET A 164 2.96 22.49 4.31
C MET A 164 3.59 23.03 3.02
N VAL A 165 3.54 22.27 1.93
CA VAL A 165 4.00 22.71 0.59
C VAL A 165 3.20 23.91 0.10
N HIS A 166 1.87 23.93 0.29
CA HIS A 166 1.03 25.09 -0.01
C HIS A 166 1.40 26.32 0.83
N LYS A 167 1.97 26.14 2.02
CA LYS A 167 2.52 27.21 2.88
C LYS A 167 3.96 27.59 2.51
N GLY A 168 4.53 27.01 1.45
CA GLY A 168 5.89 27.28 0.98
C GLY A 168 6.99 26.53 1.74
N LEU A 169 6.65 25.47 2.49
CA LEU A 169 7.64 24.62 3.17
C LEU A 169 8.03 23.46 2.26
N GLY A 170 9.33 23.35 1.92
CA GLY A 170 9.87 22.22 1.19
C GLY A 170 9.86 20.96 2.06
N LYS A 171 8.95 20.03 1.80
CA LYS A 171 8.78 18.76 2.52
C LYS A 171 8.57 17.63 1.52
N ASN A 172 9.19 16.49 1.80
CA ASN A 172 9.16 15.33 0.91
C ASN A 172 8.57 14.10 1.61
N LEU A 173 7.81 13.31 0.85
CA LEU A 173 7.31 12.00 1.27
C LEU A 173 7.86 10.93 0.34
N HIS A 174 8.65 10.04 0.90
CA HIS A 174 9.23 8.87 0.27
C HIS A 174 8.56 7.62 0.81
N VAL A 175 8.26 6.66 -0.04
CA VAL A 175 7.73 5.36 0.35
C VAL A 175 8.69 4.29 -0.16
N ILE A 176 9.21 3.50 0.77
CA ILE A 176 10.16 2.43 0.47
C ILE A 176 9.47 1.08 0.64
N VAL A 177 9.75 0.15 -0.27
CA VAL A 177 9.33 -1.23 -0.15
C VAL A 177 10.43 -2.17 -0.63
N ALA A 178 10.75 -3.17 0.19
CA ALA A 178 11.53 -4.32 -0.20
C ALA A 178 10.58 -5.41 -0.72
N GLU A 179 10.60 -5.65 -2.02
CA GLU A 179 9.78 -6.67 -2.68
C GLU A 179 10.52 -8.00 -2.74
N GLU A 180 9.86 -9.06 -2.30
CA GLU A 180 10.36 -10.43 -2.38
C GLU A 180 9.19 -11.37 -2.67
N PHE A 181 9.03 -11.73 -3.95
CA PHE A 181 7.86 -12.47 -4.44
C PHE A 181 7.56 -13.74 -3.65
N ILE A 182 8.58 -14.58 -3.39
CA ILE A 182 8.40 -15.86 -2.69
C ILE A 182 7.94 -15.63 -1.24
N ARG A 183 8.54 -14.65 -0.56
CA ARG A 183 8.16 -14.32 0.82
C ARG A 183 6.75 -13.76 0.92
N ASP A 184 6.36 -12.87 0.02
CA ASP A 184 5.01 -12.30 0.03
C ASP A 184 3.92 -13.35 -0.24
N ILE A 185 4.21 -14.38 -1.04
CA ILE A 185 3.30 -15.53 -1.23
C ILE A 185 3.20 -16.41 0.02
N ARG A 186 4.32 -16.58 0.75
CA ARG A 186 4.38 -17.39 1.97
C ARG A 186 3.69 -16.74 3.16
N ILE A 187 3.63 -15.41 3.23
CA ILE A 187 2.90 -14.70 4.28
C ILE A 187 1.40 -14.75 3.98
N ARG A 188 0.69 -15.61 4.71
CA ARG A 188 -0.76 -15.83 4.57
C ARG A 188 -1.50 -15.16 5.71
N ALA A 189 -2.52 -14.39 5.36
CA ALA A 189 -3.49 -13.89 6.33
C ALA A 189 -4.29 -15.09 6.88
N GLN A 190 -4.41 -15.15 8.19
CA GLN A 190 -5.11 -16.23 8.90
C GLN A 190 -6.37 -15.68 9.57
N GLU A 191 -7.42 -16.51 9.55
CA GLU A 191 -8.73 -16.19 10.13
C GLU A 191 -9.26 -14.85 9.63
N LEU A 192 -9.69 -14.83 8.37
CA LEU A 192 -10.27 -13.65 7.74
C LEU A 192 -11.56 -13.23 8.45
N ASP A 193 -11.77 -11.92 8.55
CA ASP A 193 -13.04 -11.36 9.03
C ASP A 193 -14.17 -11.79 8.06
N GLU A 194 -15.32 -12.21 8.59
CA GLU A 194 -16.47 -12.67 7.78
C GLU A 194 -17.00 -11.60 6.81
N ASN A 195 -16.77 -10.32 7.13
CA ASN A 195 -17.25 -9.17 6.37
C ASN A 195 -16.08 -8.27 5.97
N ALA A 196 -16.09 -7.80 4.72
CA ALA A 196 -15.22 -6.72 4.28
C ALA A 196 -15.69 -5.36 4.85
N SER A 197 -14.79 -4.38 4.83
CA SER A 197 -15.12 -2.98 5.13
C SER A 197 -14.33 -2.04 4.23
N TYR A 198 -14.70 -0.75 4.24
CA TYR A 198 -13.88 0.28 3.62
C TYR A 198 -12.76 0.69 4.55
N MET A 199 -11.56 0.82 3.99
CA MET A 199 -10.37 1.19 4.74
C MET A 199 -10.52 2.59 5.34
N PHE A 200 -10.03 2.77 6.57
CA PHE A 200 -10.12 4.06 7.24
C PHE A 200 -9.52 5.18 6.38
N SER A 201 -10.24 6.31 6.30
CA SER A 201 -9.93 7.43 5.40
C SER A 201 -10.04 7.14 3.90
N PHE A 202 -10.53 5.96 3.48
CA PHE A 202 -10.76 5.58 2.09
C PHE A 202 -12.17 5.00 1.90
N SER A 203 -13.19 5.73 2.35
CA SER A 203 -14.59 5.34 2.12
C SER A 203 -15.15 5.86 0.80
N GLY A 204 -14.52 6.85 0.14
CA GLY A 204 -14.95 7.38 -1.17
C GLY A 204 -16.44 7.76 -1.22
N GLY A 205 -16.99 8.27 -0.11
CA GLY A 205 -18.42 8.59 0.00
C GLY A 205 -19.37 7.38 0.04
N MET A 206 -18.87 6.14 0.08
CA MET A 206 -19.69 4.91 0.08
C MET A 206 -20.60 4.78 1.31
N GLU A 207 -20.27 5.45 2.39
CA GLU A 207 -21.04 5.46 3.64
C GLU A 207 -22.16 6.52 3.66
N LEU A 208 -22.29 7.35 2.61
CA LEU A 208 -23.33 8.38 2.53
C LEU A 208 -24.68 7.79 2.09
N GLU A 209 -25.74 8.15 2.81
CA GLU A 209 -27.12 7.76 2.49
C GLU A 209 -27.56 8.37 1.15
N GLY A 210 -28.11 7.53 0.24
CA GLY A 210 -28.59 7.95 -1.09
C GLY A 210 -27.82 7.37 -2.28
N ASN A 211 -26.65 6.77 -2.04
CA ASN A 211 -25.76 6.26 -3.09
C ASN A 211 -26.10 4.84 -3.61
N ALA A 212 -27.18 4.23 -3.12
CA ALA A 212 -27.52 2.84 -3.42
C ALA A 212 -27.94 2.61 -4.89
N ASP A 213 -28.34 3.67 -5.59
CA ASP A 213 -28.79 3.63 -6.99
C ASP A 213 -27.65 3.96 -7.98
N THR A 214 -26.47 4.36 -7.49
CA THR A 214 -25.30 4.68 -8.31
C THR A 214 -24.50 3.40 -8.63
N PRO A 215 -24.21 3.12 -9.91
CA PRO A 215 -23.41 1.97 -10.33
C PRO A 215 -22.05 1.91 -9.63
N ILE A 216 -21.55 0.70 -9.39
CA ILE A 216 -20.21 0.45 -8.85
C ILE A 216 -19.30 -0.02 -9.98
N ILE A 217 -18.12 0.58 -10.08
CA ILE A 217 -16.99 0.05 -10.83
C ILE A 217 -15.96 -0.44 -9.82
N TRP A 218 -15.67 -1.73 -9.85
CA TRP A 218 -14.73 -2.37 -8.95
C TRP A 218 -13.44 -2.75 -9.66
N PHE A 219 -12.31 -2.29 -9.13
CA PHE A 219 -10.96 -2.57 -9.59
C PHE A 219 -10.24 -3.52 -8.63
N PRO A 220 -10.47 -4.85 -8.70
CA PRO A 220 -9.72 -5.80 -7.90
C PRO A 220 -8.32 -5.99 -8.48
N ILE A 221 -7.29 -5.66 -7.69
CA ILE A 221 -5.89 -5.90 -8.06
C ILE A 221 -5.54 -7.31 -7.64
N LEU A 222 -5.41 -8.21 -8.61
CA LEU A 222 -5.31 -9.63 -8.37
C LEU A 222 -3.88 -10.04 -7.95
N GLY A 223 -3.82 -10.94 -6.98
CA GLY A 223 -2.61 -11.60 -6.50
C GLY A 223 -2.91 -13.02 -6.08
N GLU A 224 -1.90 -13.79 -5.73
CA GLU A 224 -1.98 -15.23 -5.55
C GLU A 224 -2.68 -15.63 -4.24
N GLY A 225 -3.70 -16.46 -4.37
CA GLY A 225 -4.36 -17.16 -3.25
C GLY A 225 -5.21 -16.24 -2.40
N LYS A 226 -6.01 -15.39 -3.06
CA LYS A 226 -6.88 -14.38 -2.44
C LYS A 226 -8.36 -14.56 -2.79
N GLN A 227 -8.77 -15.74 -3.28
CA GLN A 227 -10.14 -16.05 -3.68
C GLN A 227 -11.15 -15.76 -2.56
N GLU A 228 -10.87 -16.24 -1.35
CA GLU A 228 -11.76 -16.04 -0.20
C GLU A 228 -11.93 -14.55 0.12
N GLN A 229 -10.84 -13.77 0.14
CA GLN A 229 -10.93 -12.32 0.31
C GLN A 229 -11.76 -11.66 -0.80
N LEU A 230 -11.59 -12.10 -2.04
CA LEU A 230 -12.30 -11.56 -3.21
C LEU A 230 -13.81 -11.79 -3.09
N ASP A 231 -14.22 -12.99 -2.69
CA ASP A 231 -15.63 -13.34 -2.43
C ASP A 231 -16.22 -12.50 -1.28
N ILE A 232 -15.46 -12.28 -0.20
CA ILE A 232 -15.90 -11.46 0.94
C ILE A 232 -16.07 -9.98 0.51
N VAL A 233 -15.17 -9.45 -0.32
CA VAL A 233 -15.32 -8.09 -0.86
C VAL A 233 -16.51 -8.00 -1.80
N TYR A 234 -16.71 -8.97 -2.70
CA TYR A 234 -17.86 -8.97 -3.60
C TYR A 234 -19.18 -8.90 -2.84
N LYS A 235 -19.33 -9.67 -1.75
CA LYS A 235 -20.53 -9.61 -0.87
C LYS A 235 -20.78 -8.22 -0.30
N LEU A 236 -19.74 -7.50 0.14
CA LEU A 236 -19.87 -6.11 0.60
C LEU A 236 -20.43 -5.21 -0.51
N LEU A 237 -19.94 -5.38 -1.75
CA LEU A 237 -20.34 -4.56 -2.88
C LEU A 237 -21.77 -4.87 -3.32
N GLU A 238 -22.13 -6.15 -3.36
CA GLU A 238 -23.47 -6.63 -3.75
C GLU A 238 -24.56 -6.05 -2.83
N ILE A 239 -24.31 -6.02 -1.52
CA ILE A 239 -25.24 -5.42 -0.54
C ILE A 239 -25.31 -3.88 -0.69
N SER A 240 -24.28 -3.26 -1.29
CA SER A 240 -24.17 -1.81 -1.46
C SER A 240 -24.88 -1.26 -2.71
N VAL A 241 -25.52 -2.11 -3.53
CA VAL A 241 -26.25 -1.72 -4.74
C VAL A 241 -27.68 -2.26 -4.74
N LYS A 242 -28.67 -1.39 -5.03
CA LYS A 242 -30.07 -1.79 -5.15
C LYS A 242 -30.43 -2.14 -6.60
N ASN A 243 -30.36 -3.42 -6.94
CA ASN A 243 -30.71 -3.91 -8.29
C ASN A 243 -29.86 -3.28 -9.42
N LYS A 244 -28.62 -2.90 -9.13
CA LYS A 244 -27.63 -2.46 -10.11
C LYS A 244 -26.52 -3.51 -10.21
N GLU A 245 -25.96 -3.65 -11.40
CA GLU A 245 -24.81 -4.51 -11.64
C GLU A 245 -23.53 -3.83 -11.14
N ILE A 246 -22.57 -4.67 -10.75
CA ILE A 246 -21.21 -4.27 -10.38
C ILE A 246 -20.34 -4.54 -11.60
N GLU A 247 -19.77 -3.48 -12.17
CA GLU A 247 -18.81 -3.62 -13.25
C GLU A 247 -17.46 -4.02 -12.64
N ILE A 248 -16.91 -5.17 -13.04
CA ILE A 248 -15.64 -5.67 -12.52
C ILE A 248 -14.55 -5.44 -13.56
N CYS A 249 -13.51 -4.72 -13.16
CA CYS A 249 -12.34 -4.38 -13.97
C CYS A 249 -11.06 -4.92 -13.29
N PRO A 250 -10.77 -6.23 -13.41
CA PRO A 250 -9.62 -6.81 -12.73
C PRO A 250 -8.31 -6.23 -13.23
N VAL A 251 -7.42 -5.88 -12.30
CA VAL A 251 -6.06 -5.43 -12.61
C VAL A 251 -5.12 -6.61 -12.45
N ILE A 252 -4.47 -7.00 -13.55
CA ILE A 252 -3.56 -8.14 -13.64
C ILE A 252 -2.13 -7.64 -13.90
N PRO A 253 -1.12 -8.10 -13.14
CA PRO A 253 0.27 -7.74 -13.34
C PRO A 253 0.79 -8.21 -14.71
N PHE A 254 1.15 -7.28 -15.59
CA PHE A 254 1.82 -7.51 -16.86
C PHE A 254 2.46 -6.21 -17.41
N PRO A 255 3.77 -6.20 -17.74
CA PRO A 255 4.71 -7.30 -17.60
C PRO A 255 4.94 -7.66 -16.12
N ALA A 256 5.35 -8.90 -15.88
CA ALA A 256 5.69 -9.43 -14.56
C ALA A 256 7.01 -10.20 -14.63
N ARG A 257 7.73 -10.26 -13.51
CA ARG A 257 9.00 -10.96 -13.36
C ARG A 257 8.88 -12.44 -13.70
N ASN A 258 7.80 -13.07 -13.29
CA ASN A 258 7.34 -14.32 -13.90
C ASN A 258 6.46 -13.98 -15.10
N PRO A 259 6.89 -14.22 -16.35
CA PRO A 259 6.13 -13.87 -17.54
C PRO A 259 4.74 -14.53 -17.61
N ARG A 260 4.55 -15.65 -16.92
CA ARG A 260 3.27 -16.37 -16.86
C ARG A 260 2.35 -15.93 -15.72
N ARG A 261 2.80 -15.02 -14.84
CA ARG A 261 2.04 -14.63 -13.65
C ARG A 261 0.61 -14.20 -13.99
N GLY A 262 0.43 -13.39 -15.04
CA GLY A 262 -0.90 -12.95 -15.47
C GLY A 262 -1.80 -14.10 -15.92
N ASP A 263 -1.29 -15.02 -16.75
CA ASP A 263 -2.03 -16.20 -17.20
C ASP A 263 -2.37 -17.13 -16.03
N ASP A 264 -1.42 -17.37 -15.14
CA ASP A 264 -1.59 -18.22 -13.96
C ASP A 264 -2.66 -17.64 -13.02
N LEU A 265 -2.74 -16.31 -12.88
CA LEU A 265 -3.82 -15.63 -12.15
C LEU A 265 -5.18 -15.82 -12.84
N ILE A 266 -5.27 -15.67 -14.17
CA ILE A 266 -6.54 -15.89 -14.89
C ILE A 266 -7.03 -17.33 -14.67
N VAL A 267 -6.13 -18.32 -14.77
CA VAL A 267 -6.46 -19.73 -14.49
C VAL A 267 -6.90 -19.90 -13.03
N GLN A 268 -6.16 -19.33 -12.09
CA GLN A 268 -6.45 -19.42 -10.67
C GLN A 268 -7.83 -18.85 -10.31
N TYR A 269 -8.25 -17.79 -10.98
CA TYR A 269 -9.51 -17.09 -10.73
C TYR A 269 -10.61 -17.43 -11.75
N HIS A 270 -10.43 -18.43 -12.62
CA HIS A 270 -11.39 -18.71 -13.72
C HIS A 270 -12.85 -18.82 -13.26
N GLU A 271 -13.12 -19.50 -12.13
CA GLU A 271 -14.48 -19.59 -11.59
C GLU A 271 -15.07 -18.23 -11.22
N PHE A 272 -14.25 -17.30 -10.73
CA PHE A 272 -14.68 -15.93 -10.42
C PHE A 272 -15.00 -15.16 -11.71
N PHE A 273 -14.16 -15.27 -12.74
CA PHE A 273 -14.42 -14.65 -14.04
C PHE A 273 -15.71 -15.17 -14.69
N GLU A 274 -15.93 -16.48 -14.66
CA GLU A 274 -17.13 -17.11 -15.21
C GLU A 274 -18.38 -16.77 -14.39
N ARG A 275 -18.31 -16.88 -13.06
CA ARG A 275 -19.44 -16.63 -12.15
C ARG A 275 -19.97 -15.21 -12.22
N HIS A 276 -19.06 -14.23 -12.36
CA HIS A 276 -19.40 -12.81 -12.40
C HIS A 276 -19.40 -12.24 -13.81
N GLU A 277 -19.37 -13.09 -14.83
CA GLU A 277 -19.43 -12.72 -16.26
C GLU A 277 -18.44 -11.60 -16.63
N VAL A 278 -17.23 -11.64 -16.07
CA VAL A 278 -16.23 -10.59 -16.25
C VAL A 278 -15.82 -10.51 -17.71
N GLU A 279 -16.17 -9.40 -18.36
CA GLU A 279 -15.83 -9.22 -19.77
C GLU A 279 -14.32 -9.10 -19.97
N SER A 280 -13.76 -9.84 -20.93
CA SER A 280 -12.31 -9.86 -21.17
C SER A 280 -11.73 -8.47 -21.52
N ARG A 281 -12.56 -7.57 -22.08
CA ARG A 281 -12.16 -6.20 -22.40
C ARG A 281 -11.97 -5.31 -21.17
N ASN A 282 -12.49 -5.72 -20.01
CA ASN A 282 -12.36 -5.00 -18.74
C ASN A 282 -11.11 -5.40 -17.96
N ILE A 283 -10.38 -6.41 -18.42
CA ILE A 283 -9.11 -6.79 -17.83
C ILE A 283 -8.10 -5.68 -18.10
N ILE A 284 -7.57 -5.11 -17.02
CA ILE A 284 -6.56 -4.06 -17.04
C ILE A 284 -5.21 -4.71 -16.79
N PHE A 285 -4.27 -4.54 -17.72
CA PHE A 285 -2.89 -4.94 -17.52
C PHE A 285 -2.07 -3.77 -16.98
N ALA A 286 -1.29 -4.00 -15.93
CA ALA A 286 -0.42 -3.00 -15.33
C ALA A 286 0.93 -3.60 -14.97
N ASP A 287 2.01 -2.85 -15.18
CA ASP A 287 3.37 -3.29 -14.89
C ASP A 287 3.57 -3.64 -13.40
N GLU A 288 4.03 -4.87 -13.12
CA GLU A 288 4.23 -5.41 -11.77
C GLU A 288 5.17 -4.54 -10.92
N GLN A 289 6.19 -3.97 -11.55
CA GLN A 289 7.25 -3.24 -10.87
C GLN A 289 7.04 -1.71 -10.91
N ASN A 290 5.92 -1.24 -11.46
CA ASN A 290 5.62 0.17 -11.60
C ASN A 290 4.28 0.57 -10.95
N PRO A 291 4.28 1.01 -9.68
CA PRO A 291 3.05 1.43 -9.01
C PRO A 291 2.36 2.62 -9.70
N PHE A 292 3.12 3.47 -10.40
CA PHE A 292 2.54 4.57 -11.16
C PHE A 292 1.79 4.07 -12.40
N ASP A 293 2.15 2.91 -12.96
CA ASP A 293 1.38 2.32 -14.05
C ASP A 293 0.02 1.84 -13.58
N VAL A 294 -0.03 1.10 -12.46
CA VAL A 294 -1.30 0.72 -11.80
C VAL A 294 -2.17 1.94 -11.54
N TYR A 295 -1.59 3.00 -10.95
CA TYR A 295 -2.27 4.27 -10.71
C TYR A 295 -2.88 4.84 -12.00
N ARG A 296 -2.08 4.94 -13.05
CA ARG A 296 -2.49 5.49 -14.35
C ARG A 296 -3.61 4.67 -14.98
N GLN A 297 -3.51 3.35 -14.96
CA GLN A 297 -4.52 2.48 -15.57
C GLN A 297 -5.85 2.57 -14.83
N ILE A 298 -5.84 2.51 -13.49
CA ILE A 298 -7.04 2.65 -12.67
C ILE A 298 -7.69 4.03 -12.84
N CYS A 299 -6.91 5.11 -12.76
CA CYS A 299 -7.46 6.45 -12.93
C CYS A 299 -8.06 6.67 -14.32
N ASN A 300 -7.41 6.19 -15.38
CA ASN A 300 -7.95 6.27 -16.74
C ASN A 300 -9.25 5.49 -16.91
N ALA A 301 -9.31 4.26 -16.40
CA ALA A 301 -10.51 3.45 -16.46
C ALA A 301 -11.66 4.10 -15.68
N ALA A 302 -11.40 4.57 -14.46
CA ALA A 302 -12.39 5.28 -13.65
C ALA A 302 -12.92 6.54 -14.34
N MET A 303 -12.03 7.36 -14.94
CA MET A 303 -12.46 8.53 -15.72
C MET A 303 -13.33 8.16 -16.93
N HIS A 304 -13.01 7.04 -17.60
CA HIS A 304 -13.79 6.57 -18.73
C HIS A 304 -15.20 6.18 -18.31
N TYR A 305 -15.33 5.41 -17.23
CA TYR A 305 -16.63 5.01 -16.69
C TYR A 305 -17.43 6.20 -16.14
N GLU A 306 -16.78 7.12 -15.43
CA GLU A 306 -17.46 8.32 -14.93
C GLU A 306 -18.06 9.17 -16.05
N GLU A 307 -17.34 9.34 -17.17
CA GLU A 307 -17.88 10.08 -18.31
C GLU A 307 -18.96 9.28 -19.05
N ALA A 308 -18.78 7.97 -19.20
CA ALA A 308 -19.77 7.09 -19.85
C ALA A 308 -21.08 7.00 -19.06
N LEU A 309 -20.99 6.98 -17.73
CA LEU A 309 -22.13 6.84 -16.80
C LEU A 309 -22.64 8.17 -16.26
N LYS A 310 -22.11 9.30 -16.74
CA LYS A 310 -22.58 10.65 -16.41
C LYS A 310 -24.09 10.86 -16.59
N PRO A 311 -24.78 10.28 -17.59
CA PRO A 311 -26.25 10.33 -17.68
C PRO A 311 -26.98 9.66 -16.51
N LEU A 312 -26.28 8.82 -15.73
CA LEU A 312 -26.76 8.13 -14.53
C LEU A 312 -26.18 8.72 -13.24
N GLU A 313 -25.79 10.01 -13.26
CA GLU A 313 -25.12 10.71 -12.14
C GLU A 313 -23.70 10.19 -11.84
N GLY A 314 -23.10 9.44 -12.76
CA GLY A 314 -21.73 8.92 -12.65
C GLY A 314 -21.68 7.51 -12.06
N CYS A 315 -20.55 7.17 -11.45
CA CYS A 315 -20.31 5.87 -10.83
C CYS A 315 -19.45 5.99 -9.57
N ARG A 316 -19.52 4.96 -8.73
CA ARG A 316 -18.68 4.83 -7.54
C ARG A 316 -17.53 3.88 -7.85
N ASN A 317 -16.31 4.38 -7.70
CA ASN A 317 -15.10 3.62 -7.97
C ASN A 317 -14.57 3.00 -6.68
N ILE A 318 -14.27 1.71 -6.72
CA ILE A 318 -13.80 0.95 -5.57
C ILE A 318 -12.57 0.16 -5.98
N ILE A 319 -11.54 0.17 -5.14
CA ILE A 319 -10.32 -0.62 -5.35
C ILE A 319 -10.21 -1.67 -4.24
N SER A 320 -9.78 -2.89 -4.57
CA SER A 320 -9.26 -3.84 -3.57
C SER A 320 -7.83 -4.24 -3.91
N ALA A 321 -6.89 -3.88 -3.03
CA ALA A 321 -5.46 -4.16 -3.20
C ALA A 321 -5.11 -5.55 -2.65
N MET A 322 -5.30 -6.58 -3.46
CA MET A 322 -5.08 -7.99 -3.09
C MET A 322 -3.76 -8.57 -3.66
N SER A 323 -2.86 -7.72 -4.17
CA SER A 323 -1.58 -8.14 -4.76
C SER A 323 -0.37 -7.69 -3.92
N SER A 324 0.80 -7.52 -4.54
CA SER A 324 2.05 -7.13 -3.85
C SER A 324 1.93 -5.78 -3.15
N LYS A 325 2.86 -5.49 -2.21
CA LYS A 325 2.87 -4.21 -1.50
C LYS A 325 3.18 -3.06 -2.46
N LEU A 326 4.10 -3.26 -3.40
CA LEU A 326 4.39 -2.32 -4.48
C LEU A 326 3.15 -1.97 -5.29
N LEU A 327 2.40 -2.95 -5.82
CA LEU A 327 1.16 -2.66 -6.56
C LEU A 327 0.09 -1.98 -5.70
N SER A 328 0.09 -2.27 -4.40
CA SER A 328 -0.80 -1.61 -3.45
C SER A 328 -0.48 -0.11 -3.27
N ILE A 329 0.75 0.33 -3.55
CA ILE A 329 1.08 1.77 -3.60
C ILE A 329 0.32 2.43 -4.76
N GLY A 330 0.25 1.79 -5.93
CA GLY A 330 -0.52 2.30 -7.07
C GLY A 330 -2.01 2.44 -6.74
N ALA A 331 -2.57 1.46 -6.02
CA ALA A 331 -3.93 1.50 -5.50
C ALA A 331 -4.15 2.69 -4.54
N LEU A 332 -3.23 2.90 -3.60
CA LEU A 332 -3.28 3.98 -2.63
C LEU A 332 -3.31 5.34 -3.32
N ILE A 333 -2.39 5.55 -4.27
CA ILE A 333 -2.27 6.79 -5.02
C ILE A 333 -3.54 7.03 -5.86
N ALA A 334 -4.07 6.02 -6.55
CA ALA A 334 -5.30 6.14 -7.34
C ALA A 334 -6.51 6.47 -6.46
N ALA A 335 -6.64 5.78 -5.33
CA ALA A 335 -7.73 6.01 -4.39
C ALA A 335 -7.68 7.42 -3.81
N LYS A 336 -6.49 7.95 -3.54
CA LYS A 336 -6.32 9.31 -3.04
C LYS A 336 -6.64 10.36 -4.12
N GLU A 337 -6.12 10.21 -5.32
CA GLU A 337 -6.28 11.18 -6.43
C GLU A 337 -7.75 11.36 -6.84
N ARG A 338 -8.50 10.25 -6.83
CA ARG A 338 -9.86 10.20 -7.37
C ARG A 338 -10.93 9.98 -6.30
N ASP A 339 -10.54 10.11 -5.03
CA ASP A 339 -11.39 9.84 -3.86
C ASP A 339 -12.15 8.50 -3.94
N MET A 340 -11.46 7.44 -4.38
CA MET A 340 -12.04 6.11 -4.49
C MET A 340 -12.11 5.42 -3.14
N ALA A 341 -13.10 4.56 -2.97
CA ALA A 341 -13.16 3.69 -1.80
C ALA A 341 -12.13 2.57 -1.92
N VAL A 342 -11.54 2.15 -0.80
CA VAL A 342 -10.66 0.99 -0.75
C VAL A 342 -11.31 -0.09 0.10
N ALA A 343 -11.80 -1.15 -0.54
CA ALA A 343 -12.35 -2.31 0.14
C ALA A 343 -11.22 -3.22 0.64
N PHE A 344 -11.34 -3.70 1.87
CA PHE A 344 -10.39 -4.64 2.45
C PHE A 344 -11.07 -5.64 3.40
N VAL A 345 -10.41 -6.78 3.60
CA VAL A 345 -10.79 -7.82 4.55
C VAL A 345 -9.75 -7.86 5.66
N GLY A 346 -10.18 -7.79 6.91
CA GLY A 346 -9.29 -7.93 8.06
C GLY A 346 -8.90 -9.39 8.29
N ALA A 347 -7.86 -9.60 9.10
CA ALA A 347 -7.38 -10.92 9.50
C ALA A 347 -6.92 -10.88 10.96
N GLN A 348 -6.99 -11.99 11.69
CA GLN A 348 -6.50 -12.04 13.08
C GLN A 348 -4.96 -11.91 13.17
N GLY A 349 -4.25 -12.36 12.14
CA GLY A 349 -2.81 -12.21 12.02
C GLY A 349 -2.30 -12.92 10.78
N TYR A 350 -1.02 -13.26 10.79
CA TYR A 350 -0.34 -13.85 9.65
C TYR A 350 0.44 -15.10 10.06
N SER A 351 0.57 -16.04 9.13
CA SER A 351 1.49 -17.16 9.24
C SER A 351 2.39 -17.27 8.02
N LEU A 352 3.52 -17.94 8.20
CA LEU A 352 4.41 -18.36 7.13
C LEU A 352 4.05 -19.78 6.71
N ASP A 353 3.76 -19.96 5.43
CA ASP A 353 3.56 -21.26 4.82
C ASP A 353 4.90 -21.96 4.58
N GLU A 354 5.21 -22.96 5.41
CA GLU A 354 6.45 -23.76 5.34
C GLU A 354 6.40 -24.86 4.26
N GLU A 355 5.21 -25.21 3.74
CA GLU A 355 5.05 -26.36 2.81
C GLU A 355 5.36 -26.04 1.35
N SER A 356 5.70 -24.78 1.03
CA SER A 356 6.04 -24.35 -0.32
C SER A 356 7.45 -24.78 -0.72
N ASN A 357 7.55 -26.08 -1.00
CA ASN A 357 8.70 -26.81 -1.53
C ASN A 357 8.98 -26.36 -2.98
N ASN A 358 9.52 -25.15 -3.15
CA ASN A 358 9.83 -24.62 -4.47
C ASN A 358 11.32 -24.29 -4.55
N GLN A 359 12.02 -25.04 -5.41
CA GLN A 359 13.34 -24.75 -5.97
C GLN A 359 13.30 -23.50 -6.87
N LEU A 360 12.55 -22.47 -6.48
CA LEU A 360 12.53 -21.19 -7.16
C LEU A 360 13.71 -20.40 -6.62
N LEU A 361 14.59 -20.03 -7.54
CA LEU A 361 15.82 -19.24 -7.38
C LEU A 361 15.80 -18.37 -6.12
N ASP A 362 16.87 -18.44 -5.32
CA ASP A 362 17.25 -17.42 -4.32
C ASP A 362 17.27 -16.07 -5.02
N VAL A 363 16.13 -15.43 -5.06
CA VAL A 363 15.96 -14.10 -5.61
C VAL A 363 16.11 -13.18 -4.43
N GLU A 364 17.23 -12.45 -4.42
CA GLU A 364 17.41 -11.32 -3.53
C GLU A 364 16.21 -10.38 -3.67
N TRP A 365 15.73 -9.92 -2.52
CA TRP A 365 14.74 -8.85 -2.44
C TRP A 365 15.25 -7.61 -3.18
N GLU A 366 14.34 -6.83 -3.72
CA GLU A 366 14.67 -5.58 -4.41
C GLU A 366 14.01 -4.40 -3.69
N LEU A 367 14.79 -3.34 -3.43
CA LEU A 367 14.28 -2.10 -2.85
C LEU A 367 13.73 -1.19 -3.94
N PHE A 368 12.55 -0.66 -3.68
CA PHE A 368 11.90 0.36 -4.49
C PHE A 368 11.75 1.64 -3.66
N GLU A 369 12.05 2.77 -4.29
CA GLU A 369 11.80 4.11 -3.80
C GLU A 369 10.68 4.73 -4.63
N VAL A 370 9.63 5.17 -3.96
CA VAL A 370 8.50 5.89 -4.55
C VAL A 370 8.39 7.26 -3.89
N TRP A 371 8.76 8.32 -4.61
CA TRP A 371 8.58 9.67 -4.11
C TRP A 371 7.12 10.08 -4.32
N VAL A 372 6.33 10.14 -3.26
CA VAL A 372 4.88 10.39 -3.34
C VAL A 372 4.56 11.89 -3.30
N SER A 373 5.32 12.67 -2.54
CA SER A 373 5.13 14.12 -2.41
C SER A 373 6.40 14.93 -2.26
N GLY A 374 6.36 16.19 -2.70
CA GLY A 374 7.43 17.16 -2.51
C GLY A 374 8.08 17.60 -3.81
N GLU A 375 9.40 17.80 -3.77
CA GLU A 375 10.21 18.49 -4.78
C GLU A 375 9.92 18.11 -6.26
N PRO A 376 9.71 16.82 -6.65
CA PRO A 376 9.48 16.46 -8.05
C PRO A 376 8.13 16.94 -8.63
N TYR A 377 7.22 17.39 -7.77
CA TYR A 377 5.83 17.72 -8.13
C TYR A 377 5.46 19.18 -7.87
N CYS A 378 6.44 20.02 -7.50
CA CYS A 378 6.25 21.42 -7.14
C CYS A 378 6.59 22.38 -8.28
#